data_AF-A0A2D8XEZ7-F1
#
_entry.id   AF-A0A2D8XEZ7-F1
#
_cell.length_a   1.000
_cell.length_b   1.000
_cell.length_c   1.000
_cell.angle_alpha   90.00
_cell.angle_beta   90.00
_cell.angle_gamma   90.00
#
_symmetry.space_group_name_H-M   'P 1'
#
loop_
_entity.id
_entity.type
_entity.pdbx_description
1 polymer ?
#
loop_
_entity_poly.entity_id
_entity_poly.type
_entity_poly.pdbx_seq_one_letter_code
_entity_poly.pdbx_strand_id
1 'polypeptide(L)'
;MAAIQKHGTDTSGTFGLRLMWDSVEGLAHRLLPIFGDQLSDAALFERAFGQPLYVNLVRKDKVAQAVSLIRAEQSGQWHLSTDGSVRQGTEEPKPVTYDAQSIGKEITSLSRDDAAWQAWFATQGLSPLQVTYEDLAKDPQAMVAEILEVSGHDRAIAQSIKPVTAKMADEESRQWIERYRRETA
;
A
#
# COMPACT_ATOMS: atom_id res chain seq x y z
N MET A 1 1.32 9.60 20.47
CA MET A 1 0.20 10.22 19.72
C MET A 1 0.60 11.51 19.01
N ALA A 2 1.00 12.57 19.74
CA ALA A 2 1.28 13.88 19.15
C ALA A 2 2.29 13.88 17.98
N ALA A 3 3.34 13.06 18.05
CA ALA A 3 4.34 12.97 16.97
C ALA A 3 3.81 12.35 15.67
N ILE A 4 2.95 11.33 15.76
CA ILE A 4 2.35 10.65 14.59
C ILE A 4 1.34 11.57 13.94
N GLN A 5 0.44 12.16 14.73
CA GLN A 5 -0.53 13.14 14.23
C GLN A 5 0.16 14.33 13.58
N LYS A 6 1.17 14.93 14.23
CA LYS A 6 1.91 16.07 13.67
C LYS A 6 2.60 15.76 12.34
N HIS A 7 3.14 14.55 12.14
CA HIS A 7 3.81 14.18 10.89
C HIS A 7 2.83 13.72 9.80
N GLY A 8 1.70 13.14 10.17
CA GLY A 8 0.69 12.65 9.24
C GLY A 8 -0.37 13.68 8.86
N THR A 9 -0.44 14.82 9.56
CA THR A 9 -1.40 15.89 9.30
C THR A 9 -0.79 16.98 8.42
N ASP A 10 -1.44 17.29 7.31
CA ASP A 10 -1.04 18.38 6.43
C ASP A 10 -1.52 19.76 6.93
N THR A 11 -1.23 20.82 6.18
CA THR A 11 -1.64 22.19 6.54
C THR A 11 -3.15 22.42 6.49
N SER A 12 -3.92 21.53 5.85
CA SER A 12 -5.39 21.58 5.83
C SER A 12 -6.01 20.95 7.09
N GLY A 13 -5.20 20.28 7.91
CA GLY A 13 -5.69 19.52 9.08
C GLY A 13 -6.05 18.08 8.74
N THR A 14 -5.86 17.63 7.51
CA THR A 14 -6.16 16.27 7.07
C THR A 14 -5.03 15.34 7.50
N PHE A 15 -5.36 14.28 8.25
CA PHE A 15 -4.41 13.25 8.67
C PHE A 15 -4.44 12.04 7.72
N GLY A 16 -3.27 11.62 7.24
CA GLY A 16 -3.09 10.41 6.44
C GLY A 16 -2.13 9.42 7.10
N LEU A 17 -2.48 8.13 7.03
CA LEU A 17 -1.62 7.04 7.50
C LEU A 17 -1.66 5.88 6.50
N ARG A 18 -0.48 5.37 6.14
CA ARG A 18 -0.34 4.12 5.38
C ARG A 18 0.01 2.99 6.35
N LEU A 19 -0.74 1.90 6.28
CA LEU A 19 -0.50 0.69 7.05
C LEU A 19 -0.30 -0.50 6.14
N MET A 20 0.67 -1.34 6.50
CA MET A 20 0.84 -2.69 5.97
C MET A 20 0.19 -3.67 6.95
N TRP A 21 -0.21 -4.85 6.48
CA TRP A 21 -0.97 -5.82 7.31
C TRP A 21 -0.22 -6.19 8.59
N ASP A 22 1.08 -6.46 8.47
CA ASP A 22 2.01 -6.78 9.56
C ASP A 22 2.08 -5.71 10.67
N SER A 23 1.64 -4.49 10.38
CA SER A 23 1.75 -3.33 11.26
C SER A 23 0.45 -3.05 12.03
N VAL A 24 -0.67 -3.71 11.69
CA VAL A 24 -2.00 -3.47 12.27
C VAL A 24 -2.01 -3.82 13.76
N GLU A 25 -1.59 -5.04 14.10
CA GLU A 25 -1.51 -5.53 15.47
C GLU A 25 -0.57 -4.66 16.31
N GLY A 26 0.60 -4.31 15.74
CA GLY A 26 1.57 -3.44 16.41
C GLY A 26 1.04 -2.04 16.71
N LEU A 27 0.19 -1.48 15.83
CA LEU A 27 -0.48 -0.21 16.08
C LEU A 27 -1.54 -0.36 17.18
N ALA A 28 -2.42 -1.37 17.09
CA ALA A 28 -3.45 -1.61 18.10
C ALA A 28 -2.84 -1.80 19.50
N HIS A 29 -1.79 -2.63 19.63
CA HIS A 29 -1.06 -2.84 20.88
C HIS A 29 -0.48 -1.55 21.50
N ARG A 30 -0.07 -0.57 20.67
CA ARG A 30 0.42 0.72 21.17
C ARG A 30 -0.70 1.66 21.62
N LEU A 31 -1.92 1.47 21.12
CA LEU A 31 -3.09 2.31 21.42
C LEU A 31 -3.88 1.79 22.63
N LEU A 32 -3.92 0.48 22.85
CA LEU A 32 -4.56 -0.17 24.01
C LEU A 32 -4.22 0.50 25.36
N PRO A 33 -2.94 0.72 25.74
CA PRO A 33 -2.62 1.33 27.03
C PRO A 33 -2.98 2.83 27.12
N ILE A 34 -3.31 3.48 26.00
CA ILE A 34 -3.66 4.91 25.94
C ILE A 34 -5.17 5.08 26.07
N PHE A 35 -5.96 4.24 25.39
CA PHE A 35 -7.40 4.42 25.24
C PHE A 35 -8.26 3.36 25.93
N GLY A 36 -7.66 2.27 26.41
CA GLY A 36 -8.33 1.18 27.12
C GLY A 36 -8.26 -0.15 26.36
N ASP A 37 -8.23 -1.26 27.10
CA ASP A 37 -7.99 -2.62 26.58
C ASP A 37 -9.25 -3.35 26.08
N GLN A 38 -10.43 -2.82 26.35
CA GLN A 38 -11.71 -3.40 25.94
C GLN A 38 -12.20 -2.91 24.56
N LEU A 39 -11.45 -2.02 23.91
CA LEU A 39 -11.84 -1.43 22.63
C LEU A 39 -11.40 -2.31 21.46
N SER A 40 -12.28 -2.47 20.47
CA SER A 40 -11.91 -3.01 19.15
C SER A 40 -10.86 -2.12 18.47
N ASP A 41 -10.05 -2.67 17.55
CA ASP A 41 -9.07 -1.92 16.77
C ASP A 41 -9.68 -0.70 16.06
N ALA A 42 -10.88 -0.82 15.48
CA ALA A 42 -11.55 0.29 14.82
C ALA A 42 -11.86 1.43 15.81
N ALA A 43 -12.39 1.11 16.98
CA ALA A 43 -12.62 2.09 18.04
C ALA A 43 -11.32 2.72 18.57
N LEU A 44 -10.23 1.94 18.67
CA LEU A 44 -8.91 2.48 19.01
C LEU A 44 -8.41 3.46 17.95
N PHE A 45 -8.55 3.11 16.67
CA PHE A 45 -8.16 3.96 15.56
C PHE A 45 -9.04 5.20 15.50
N GLU A 46 -10.33 5.08 15.80
CA GLU A 46 -11.25 6.21 15.84
C GLU A 46 -10.85 7.21 16.94
N ARG A 47 -10.58 6.70 18.15
CA ARG A 47 -10.09 7.52 19.28
C ARG A 47 -8.73 8.17 18.98
N ALA A 48 -7.88 7.48 18.24
CA ALA A 48 -6.55 7.95 17.89
C ALA A 48 -6.55 9.01 16.77
N PHE A 49 -7.43 8.87 15.79
CA PHE A 49 -7.30 9.56 14.50
C PHE A 49 -8.59 10.24 14.01
N GLY A 50 -9.68 10.26 14.79
CA GLY A 50 -10.98 10.77 14.35
C GLY A 50 -11.76 9.70 13.59
N GLN A 51 -12.68 10.03 12.69
CA GLN A 51 -13.38 9.02 11.87
C GLN A 51 -12.60 8.77 10.58
N PRO A 52 -11.75 7.72 10.49
CA PRO A 52 -10.93 7.50 9.31
C PRO A 52 -11.78 7.02 8.12
N LEU A 53 -11.48 7.57 6.95
CA LEU A 53 -11.80 6.90 5.70
C LEU A 53 -10.79 5.76 5.47
N TYR A 54 -11.25 4.52 5.47
CA TYR A 54 -10.42 3.37 5.13
C TYR A 54 -10.34 3.22 3.61
N VAL A 55 -9.13 3.29 3.06
CA VAL A 55 -8.85 3.00 1.65
C VAL A 55 -8.01 1.72 1.59
N ASN A 56 -8.55 0.67 0.99
CA ASN A 56 -7.86 -0.60 0.84
C ASN A 56 -7.29 -0.73 -0.57
N LEU A 57 -5.96 -0.66 -0.70
CA LEU A 57 -5.27 -0.80 -1.97
C LEU A 57 -4.88 -2.27 -2.22
N VAL A 58 -5.52 -2.88 -3.21
CA VAL A 58 -5.25 -4.27 -3.61
C VAL A 58 -4.57 -4.32 -4.99
N ARG A 59 -3.82 -5.37 -5.27
CA ARG A 59 -3.25 -5.62 -6.60
C ARG A 59 -3.73 -6.96 -7.12
N LYS A 60 -4.42 -6.96 -8.25
CA LYS A 60 -5.04 -8.16 -8.82
C LYS A 60 -3.99 -9.13 -9.37
N ASP A 61 -2.94 -8.61 -10.01
CA ASP A 61 -1.85 -9.43 -10.53
C ASP A 61 -0.81 -9.75 -9.43
N LYS A 62 -1.05 -10.82 -8.68
CA LYS A 62 -0.16 -11.27 -7.59
C LYS A 62 1.22 -11.73 -8.07
N VAL A 63 1.32 -12.29 -9.29
CA VAL A 63 2.62 -12.64 -9.87
C VAL A 63 3.44 -11.37 -10.11
N ALA A 64 2.83 -10.36 -10.73
CA ALA A 64 3.51 -9.08 -10.97
C ALA A 64 3.81 -8.32 -9.66
N GLN A 65 2.98 -8.48 -8.62
CA GLN A 65 3.25 -7.94 -7.29
C GLN A 65 4.47 -8.62 -6.65
N ALA A 66 4.51 -9.95 -6.61
CA ALA A 66 5.61 -10.73 -6.03
C ALA A 66 6.94 -10.45 -6.74
N VAL A 67 6.97 -10.47 -8.07
CA VAL A 67 8.18 -10.14 -8.84
C VAL A 67 8.69 -8.73 -8.53
N SER A 68 7.78 -7.75 -8.45
CA SER A 68 8.14 -6.37 -8.11
C SER A 68 8.76 -6.28 -6.71
N LEU A 69 8.21 -6.99 -5.72
CA LEU A 69 8.68 -6.94 -4.34
C LEU A 69 10.05 -7.62 -4.21
N ILE A 70 10.20 -8.84 -4.74
CA ILE A 70 11.46 -9.59 -4.69
C ILE A 70 12.59 -8.80 -5.39
N ARG A 71 12.31 -8.18 -6.54
CA ARG A 71 13.31 -7.35 -7.23
C ARG A 71 13.69 -6.12 -6.41
N ALA A 72 12.72 -5.45 -5.78
CA ALA A 72 13.00 -4.29 -4.93
C ALA A 72 13.85 -4.68 -3.71
N GLU A 73 13.55 -5.81 -3.08
CA GLU A 73 14.31 -6.36 -1.95
C GLU A 73 15.74 -6.75 -2.34
N GLN A 74 15.91 -7.49 -3.43
CA GLN A 74 17.22 -7.93 -3.89
C GLN A 74 18.10 -6.77 -4.35
N SER A 75 17.55 -5.86 -5.17
CA SER A 75 18.29 -4.71 -5.68
C SER A 75 18.54 -3.66 -4.60
N GLY A 76 17.70 -3.59 -3.56
CA GLY A 76 17.67 -2.53 -2.56
C GLY A 76 17.02 -1.24 -3.05
N GLN A 77 16.43 -1.21 -4.25
CA GLN A 77 15.79 -0.04 -4.85
C GLN A 77 14.26 -0.21 -4.83
N TRP A 78 13.57 0.69 -4.14
CA TRP A 78 12.14 0.53 -3.84
C TRP A 78 11.25 1.46 -4.65
N HIS A 79 11.65 2.72 -4.80
CA HIS A 79 10.88 3.73 -5.52
C HIS A 79 11.79 4.65 -6.33
N LEU A 80 11.41 4.90 -7.58
CA LEU A 80 11.98 5.93 -8.44
C LEU A 80 11.02 7.09 -8.59
N SER A 81 11.57 8.29 -8.70
CA SER A 81 10.86 9.50 -9.13
C SER A 81 10.60 9.46 -10.64
N THR A 82 9.68 10.28 -11.12
CA THR A 82 9.39 10.41 -12.57
C THR A 82 10.57 10.87 -13.42
N ASP A 83 11.56 11.52 -12.81
CA ASP A 83 12.81 11.95 -13.45
C ASP A 83 13.93 10.87 -13.39
N GLY A 84 13.64 9.70 -12.84
CA GLY A 84 14.57 8.58 -12.71
C GLY A 84 15.44 8.61 -11.44
N SER A 85 15.35 9.64 -10.61
CA SER A 85 16.07 9.68 -9.33
C SER A 85 15.53 8.65 -8.33
N VAL A 86 16.38 8.13 -7.45
CA VAL A 86 15.94 7.20 -6.39
C VAL A 86 15.22 7.96 -5.30
N ARG A 87 13.94 7.62 -5.10
CA ARG A 87 13.10 8.18 -4.05
C ARG A 87 13.19 7.37 -2.75
N GLN A 88 13.37 6.05 -2.87
CA GLN A 88 13.58 5.16 -1.73
C GLN A 88 14.47 3.98 -2.13
N GLY A 89 15.49 3.71 -1.33
CA GLY A 89 16.44 2.63 -1.57
C GLY A 89 17.83 3.12 -1.97
N THR A 90 18.58 2.27 -2.66
CA THR A 90 19.95 2.56 -3.13
C THR A 90 19.97 3.13 -4.55
N GLU A 91 20.93 4.04 -4.81
CA GLU A 91 21.26 4.56 -6.15
C GLU A 91 21.99 3.52 -7.01
N GLU A 92 22.73 2.61 -6.37
CA GLU A 92 23.44 1.51 -7.03
C GLU A 92 22.68 0.19 -6.75
N PRO A 93 21.74 -0.22 -7.62
CA PRO A 93 20.96 -1.44 -7.43
C PRO A 93 21.86 -2.67 -7.57
N LYS A 94 21.72 -3.62 -6.65
CA LYS A 94 22.39 -4.91 -6.73
C LYS A 94 21.80 -5.78 -7.84
N PRO A 95 22.58 -6.71 -8.43
CA PRO A 95 22.04 -7.68 -9.37
C PRO A 95 20.89 -8.49 -8.76
N VAL A 96 19.84 -8.69 -9.53
CA VAL A 96 18.67 -9.50 -9.15
C VAL A 96 18.75 -10.89 -9.79
N THR A 97 18.18 -11.91 -9.15
CA THR A 97 18.20 -13.29 -9.62
C THR A 97 16.82 -13.92 -9.52
N TYR A 98 16.36 -14.51 -10.63
CA TYR A 98 15.09 -15.21 -10.70
C TYR A 98 15.10 -16.47 -9.84
N ASP A 99 14.09 -16.61 -8.99
CA ASP A 99 13.81 -17.82 -8.22
C ASP A 99 12.30 -18.06 -8.15
N ALA A 100 11.83 -19.08 -8.87
CA ALA A 100 10.42 -19.47 -8.91
C ALA A 100 9.87 -19.86 -7.53
N GLN A 101 10.68 -20.49 -6.69
CA GLN A 101 10.25 -20.90 -5.36
C GLN A 101 10.01 -19.68 -4.48
N SER A 102 10.92 -18.70 -4.51
CA SER A 102 10.75 -17.44 -3.80
C SER A 102 9.52 -16.66 -4.30
N ILE A 103 9.30 -16.58 -5.62
CA ILE A 103 8.08 -15.96 -6.18
C ILE A 103 6.81 -16.65 -5.68
N GLY A 104 6.76 -17.98 -5.68
CA GLY A 104 5.59 -18.73 -5.18
C GLY A 104 5.31 -18.53 -3.68
N LYS A 105 6.37 -18.47 -2.86
CA LYS A 105 6.24 -18.14 -1.44
C LYS A 105 5.69 -16.73 -1.25
N GLU A 106 6.17 -15.77 -2.02
CA GLU A 106 5.74 -14.38 -1.92
C GLU A 106 4.28 -14.20 -2.37
N ILE A 107 3.85 -14.86 -3.46
CA ILE A 107 2.44 -14.88 -3.86
C ILE A 107 1.54 -15.41 -2.73
N THR A 108 1.98 -16.48 -2.06
CA THR A 108 1.24 -17.05 -0.93
C THR A 108 1.15 -16.07 0.24
N SER A 109 2.27 -15.40 0.57
CA SER A 109 2.32 -14.36 1.61
C SER A 109 1.38 -13.20 1.31
N LEU A 110 1.49 -12.62 0.10
CA LEU A 110 0.65 -11.51 -0.35
C LEU A 110 -0.84 -11.86 -0.41
N SER A 111 -1.18 -13.12 -0.70
CA SER A 111 -2.58 -13.58 -0.71
C SER A 111 -3.13 -13.77 0.70
N ARG A 112 -2.29 -14.22 1.64
CA ARG A 112 -2.65 -14.30 3.06
C ARG A 112 -2.89 -12.92 3.63
N ASP A 113 -2.04 -11.94 3.32
CA ASP A 113 -2.19 -10.57 3.81
C ASP A 113 -3.48 -9.92 3.28
N ASP A 114 -3.81 -10.11 2.00
CA ASP A 114 -5.08 -9.65 1.42
C ASP A 114 -6.28 -10.28 2.16
N ALA A 115 -6.25 -11.60 2.40
CA ALA A 115 -7.31 -12.30 3.10
C ALA A 115 -7.45 -11.81 4.55
N ALA A 116 -6.33 -11.53 5.20
CA ALA A 116 -6.31 -11.06 6.57
C ALA A 116 -6.87 -9.64 6.70
N TRP A 117 -6.58 -8.75 5.74
CA TRP A 117 -7.26 -7.46 5.63
C TRP A 117 -8.77 -7.61 5.50
N GLN A 118 -9.26 -8.48 4.60
CA GLN A 118 -10.71 -8.68 4.43
C GLN A 118 -11.36 -9.21 5.73
N ALA A 119 -10.73 -10.18 6.39
CA ALA A 119 -11.21 -10.71 7.65
C ALA A 119 -11.22 -9.65 8.76
N TRP A 120 -10.20 -8.80 8.83
CA TRP A 120 -10.13 -7.70 9.78
C TRP A 120 -11.24 -6.68 9.55
N PHE A 121 -11.42 -6.18 8.32
CA PHE A 121 -12.51 -5.24 8.00
C PHE A 121 -13.87 -5.81 8.38
N ALA A 122 -14.15 -7.07 8.07
CA ALA A 122 -15.39 -7.73 8.43
C ALA A 122 -15.57 -7.84 9.96
N THR A 123 -14.52 -8.24 10.69
CA THR A 123 -14.52 -8.35 12.17
C THR A 123 -14.75 -7.00 12.83
N GLN A 124 -14.20 -5.93 12.25
CA GLN A 124 -14.36 -4.56 12.73
C GLN A 124 -15.67 -3.89 12.26
N GLY A 125 -16.48 -4.55 11.42
CA GLY A 125 -17.70 -3.97 10.85
C GLY A 125 -17.46 -2.79 9.89
N LEU A 126 -16.30 -2.77 9.22
CA LEU A 126 -15.85 -1.68 8.35
C LEU A 126 -16.10 -2.00 6.87
N SER A 127 -16.41 -0.98 6.07
CA SER A 127 -16.52 -1.06 4.61
C SER A 127 -15.50 -0.12 3.97
N PRO A 128 -14.30 -0.61 3.60
CA PRO A 128 -13.27 0.25 3.01
C PRO A 128 -13.61 0.62 1.57
N LEU A 129 -13.15 1.80 1.14
CA LEU A 129 -13.07 2.14 -0.28
C LEU A 129 -12.02 1.23 -0.93
N GLN A 130 -12.47 0.36 -1.83
CA GLN A 130 -11.59 -0.58 -2.53
C GLN A 130 -10.94 0.10 -3.73
N VAL A 131 -9.62 0.13 -3.74
CA VAL A 131 -8.82 0.69 -4.84
C VAL A 131 -7.93 -0.42 -5.38
N THR A 132 -7.90 -0.57 -6.70
CA THR A 132 -6.99 -1.52 -7.33
C THR A 132 -5.76 -0.79 -7.85
N TYR A 133 -4.60 -1.41 -7.72
CA TYR A 133 -3.35 -0.89 -8.28
C TYR A 133 -3.49 -0.65 -9.79
N GLU A 134 -4.19 -1.53 -10.49
CA GLU A 134 -4.39 -1.44 -11.93
C GLU A 134 -5.21 -0.19 -12.32
N ASP A 135 -6.29 0.10 -11.60
CA ASP A 135 -7.11 1.29 -11.85
C ASP A 135 -6.36 2.56 -11.44
N LEU A 136 -5.72 2.55 -10.27
CA LEU A 136 -4.90 3.65 -9.77
C LEU A 136 -3.73 3.97 -10.73
N ALA A 137 -3.06 2.96 -11.26
CA ALA A 137 -1.94 3.15 -12.18
C ALA A 137 -2.38 3.60 -13.58
N LYS A 138 -3.60 3.23 -14.00
CA LYS A 138 -4.18 3.63 -15.29
C LYS A 138 -4.59 5.11 -15.29
N ASP A 139 -5.28 5.56 -14.24
CA ASP A 139 -5.71 6.94 -14.09
C ASP A 139 -5.60 7.41 -12.63
N PRO A 140 -4.39 7.81 -12.19
CA PRO A 140 -4.17 8.27 -10.83
C PRO A 140 -5.03 9.48 -10.46
N GLN A 141 -5.32 10.37 -11.41
CA GLN A 141 -6.08 11.59 -11.15
C GLN A 141 -7.56 11.27 -10.92
N ALA A 142 -8.16 10.41 -11.73
CA ALA A 142 -9.53 9.95 -11.50
C ALA A 142 -9.68 9.24 -10.15
N MET A 143 -8.74 8.36 -9.79
CA MET A 143 -8.78 7.64 -8.52
C MET A 143 -8.62 8.58 -7.31
N VAL A 144 -7.71 9.55 -7.39
CA VAL A 144 -7.56 10.57 -6.34
C VAL A 144 -8.82 11.45 -6.25
N ALA A 145 -9.44 11.80 -7.37
CA ALA A 145 -10.69 12.57 -7.38
C ALA A 145 -11.87 11.82 -6.74
N GLU A 146 -11.90 10.49 -6.84
CA GLU A 146 -12.87 9.63 -6.15
C GLU A 146 -12.60 9.60 -4.63
N ILE A 147 -11.36 9.38 -4.21
CA ILE A 147 -10.98 9.41 -2.78
C ILE A 147 -11.32 10.76 -2.16
N LEU A 148 -11.04 11.87 -2.87
CA LEU A 148 -11.37 13.23 -2.41
C LEU A 148 -12.87 13.42 -2.25
N GLU A 149 -13.69 12.98 -3.20
CA GLU A 149 -15.15 13.09 -3.09
C GLU A 149 -15.68 12.31 -1.89
N VAL A 150 -15.24 11.05 -1.71
CA VAL A 150 -15.67 10.19 -0.60
C VAL A 150 -15.24 10.76 0.75
N SER A 151 -14.12 11.48 0.80
CA SER A 151 -13.65 12.19 2.01
C SER A 151 -14.26 13.58 2.20
N GLY A 152 -15.17 14.01 1.31
CA GLY A 152 -15.86 15.30 1.41
C GLY A 152 -15.03 16.51 0.94
N HIS A 153 -13.95 16.28 0.19
CA HIS A 153 -13.10 17.30 -0.40
C HIS A 153 -13.46 17.59 -1.87
N ASP A 154 -12.99 18.73 -2.39
CA ASP A 154 -13.17 19.10 -3.79
C ASP A 154 -12.34 18.19 -4.72
N ARG A 155 -13.05 17.50 -5.61
CA ARG A 155 -12.50 16.62 -6.64
C ARG A 155 -11.50 17.32 -7.55
N ALA A 156 -11.70 18.62 -7.80
CA ALA A 156 -10.86 19.40 -8.69
C ALA A 156 -9.40 19.47 -8.22
N ILE A 157 -9.14 19.27 -6.92
CA ILE A 157 -7.78 19.20 -6.36
C ILE A 157 -6.95 18.12 -7.06
N ALA A 158 -7.56 17.01 -7.48
CA ALA A 158 -6.86 15.93 -8.17
C ALA A 158 -6.17 16.37 -9.47
N GLN A 159 -6.69 17.40 -10.16
CA GLN A 159 -6.09 17.94 -11.38
C GLN A 159 -4.71 18.56 -11.14
N SER A 160 -4.47 19.05 -9.92
CA SER A 160 -3.18 19.62 -9.51
C SER A 160 -2.15 18.56 -9.11
N ILE A 161 -2.60 17.33 -8.85
CA ILE A 161 -1.75 16.25 -8.35
C ILE A 161 -1.08 15.56 -9.54
N LYS A 162 0.25 15.57 -9.53
CA LYS A 162 1.09 14.82 -10.46
C LYS A 162 1.64 13.59 -9.76
N PRO A 163 1.54 12.39 -10.36
CA PRO A 163 2.22 11.20 -9.85
C PRO A 163 3.71 11.49 -9.74
N VAL A 164 4.25 11.38 -8.52
CA VAL A 164 5.68 11.63 -8.25
C VAL A 164 6.51 10.35 -8.31
N THR A 165 5.88 9.19 -8.40
CA THR A 165 6.55 7.88 -8.44
C THR A 165 6.44 7.29 -9.84
N ALA A 166 7.57 6.88 -10.41
CA ALA A 166 7.61 6.17 -11.68
C ALA A 166 7.24 4.70 -11.52
N LYS A 167 6.65 4.10 -12.57
CA LYS A 167 6.45 2.66 -12.64
C LYS A 167 7.80 1.98 -12.88
N MET A 168 8.24 1.13 -11.94
CA MET A 168 9.50 0.37 -12.03
C MET A 168 9.39 -0.94 -12.83
N ALA A 169 8.24 -1.21 -13.46
CA ALA A 169 8.10 -2.38 -14.31
C ALA A 169 8.94 -2.20 -15.59
N ASP A 170 9.98 -3.01 -15.72
CA ASP A 170 10.94 -3.01 -16.82
C ASP A 170 10.89 -4.34 -17.61
N GLU A 171 11.76 -4.46 -18.60
CA GLU A 171 11.90 -5.66 -19.44
C GLU A 171 12.17 -6.92 -18.60
N GLU A 172 13.05 -6.82 -17.61
CA GLU A 172 13.42 -7.95 -16.76
C GLU A 172 12.25 -8.43 -15.89
N SER A 173 11.46 -7.50 -15.33
CA SER A 173 10.23 -7.83 -14.61
C SER A 173 9.25 -8.61 -15.49
N ARG A 174 9.08 -8.19 -16.75
CA ARG A 174 8.19 -8.87 -17.69
C ARG A 174 8.66 -10.29 -17.99
N GLN A 175 9.97 -10.46 -18.22
CA GLN A 175 10.57 -11.77 -18.46
C GLN A 175 10.37 -12.72 -17.28
N TRP A 176 10.54 -12.24 -16.04
CA TRP A 176 10.29 -13.04 -14.84
C TRP A 176 8.83 -13.45 -14.70
N ILE A 177 7.89 -12.52 -14.93
CA ILE A 177 6.44 -12.79 -14.87
C ILE A 177 6.05 -13.85 -15.91
N GLU A 178 6.49 -13.69 -17.15
CA GLU A 178 6.20 -14.64 -18.22
C GLU A 178 6.83 -16.01 -17.97
N ARG A 179 8.08 -16.03 -17.50
CA ARG A 179 8.79 -17.26 -17.15
C ARG A 179 8.06 -18.02 -16.04
N TYR A 180 7.71 -17.34 -14.96
CA TYR A 180 6.99 -17.96 -13.84
C TYR A 180 5.64 -18.53 -14.27
N ARG A 181 4.87 -17.77 -15.07
CA ARG A 181 3.59 -18.25 -15.61
C ARG A 181 3.76 -19.48 -16.50
N ARG A 182 4.82 -19.57 -17.31
CA ARG A 182 5.11 -20.77 -18.13
C ARG A 182 5.49 -21.98 -17.28
N GLU A 183 6.24 -21.78 -16.20
CA GLU A 183 6.70 -22.85 -15.30
C GLU A 183 5.57 -23.39 -14.39
N THR A 184 4.46 -22.67 -14.25
CA THR A 184 3.36 -22.98 -13.31
C THR A 184 1.98 -23.17 -13.97
N ALA A 185 1.92 -23.10 -15.31
CA ALA A 185 0.72 -23.35 -16.10
C ALA A 185 0.33 -24.83 -16.17
#